data_AF-A0A0D3BQ28-F1
#
_entry.id   AF-A0A0D3BQ28-F1
#
_cell.length_a   1.000
_cell.length_b   1.000
_cell.length_c   1.000
_cell.angle_alpha   90.00
_cell.angle_beta   90.00
_cell.angle_gamma   90.00
#
_symmetry.space_group_name_H-M   'P 1'
#
loop_
_entity.id
_entity.type
_entity.pdbx_description
1 polymer ?
#
loop_
_entity_poly.entity_id
_entity_poly.type
_entity_poly.pdbx_seq_one_letter_code
_entity_poly.pdbx_strand_id
1 'polypeptide(L)'
;MYFLKQYPFRENYKESGVAEFLSATAAGWNARLIVETWSRGDPIATSVGLAVAAAHTSGRHVCIVPDEQSKHEYVLAMRGAVATEATEVVVVRESTENTMEEFPGVDFLVVDSKRREFLRTLRSAKLSNKGAVLVCKNAAQRAASGFKWQDVLNGGTRVARSVFLPVGNGLDIAHVGAIGGHQRGESRKHPSRWIRHVDHLSGEEHLFRR
;
A
#
# COMPACT_ATOMS: atom_id res chain seq x y z
N MET A 1 20.48 -18.35 -32.43
CA MET A 1 19.43 -17.31 -32.39
C MET A 1 18.20 -17.92 -31.72
N TYR A 2 18.04 -17.74 -30.41
CA TYR A 2 16.93 -18.34 -29.67
C TYR A 2 15.75 -17.36 -29.65
N PHE A 3 14.66 -17.73 -30.32
CA PHE A 3 13.37 -17.05 -30.19
C PHE A 3 12.74 -17.47 -28.86
N LEU A 4 12.64 -16.54 -27.91
CA LEU A 4 11.75 -16.72 -26.76
C LEU A 4 10.32 -16.41 -27.21
N LYS A 5 9.49 -17.45 -27.32
CA LYS A 5 8.05 -17.33 -27.48
C LYS A 5 7.48 -16.63 -26.24
N GLN A 6 7.05 -15.38 -26.40
CA GLN A 6 6.20 -14.72 -25.42
C GLN A 6 4.84 -15.44 -25.43
N TYR A 7 4.53 -16.16 -24.36
CA TYR A 7 3.17 -16.62 -24.12
C TYR A 7 2.31 -15.44 -23.68
N PRO A 8 1.11 -15.25 -24.25
CA PRO A 8 0.22 -14.18 -23.83
C PRO A 8 -0.18 -14.37 -22.37
N PHE A 9 0.21 -13.40 -21.53
CA PHE A 9 -0.17 -13.30 -20.13
C PHE A 9 -1.68 -13.05 -20.04
N ARG A 10 -2.45 -14.08 -19.66
CA ARG A 10 -3.92 -14.08 -19.62
C ARG A 10 -4.48 -12.97 -18.73
N GLU A 11 -5.49 -12.25 -19.23
CA GLU A 11 -6.08 -11.04 -18.63
C GLU A 11 -6.76 -11.24 -17.26
N ASN A 12 -7.10 -12.47 -16.86
CA ASN A 12 -7.84 -12.74 -15.62
C ASN A 12 -6.97 -12.80 -14.34
N TYR A 13 -5.64 -12.71 -14.44
CA TYR A 13 -4.73 -12.80 -13.28
C TYR A 13 -4.34 -11.43 -12.69
N LYS A 14 -4.71 -10.33 -13.34
CA LYS A 14 -4.18 -8.99 -12.98
C LYS A 14 -4.65 -8.52 -11.61
N GLU A 15 -5.90 -8.80 -11.21
CA GLU A 15 -6.44 -8.41 -9.90
C GLU A 15 -6.08 -9.41 -8.80
N SER A 16 -6.11 -10.73 -9.08
CA SER A 16 -5.66 -11.76 -8.11
C SER A 16 -4.21 -11.53 -7.70
N GLY A 17 -3.34 -11.19 -8.66
CA GLY A 17 -1.92 -10.93 -8.36
C GLY A 17 -1.70 -9.73 -7.45
N VAL A 18 -2.52 -8.68 -7.55
CA VAL A 18 -2.45 -7.54 -6.62
C VAL A 18 -2.89 -7.98 -5.22
N ALA A 19 -4.01 -8.69 -5.11
CA ALA A 19 -4.54 -9.15 -3.83
C ALA A 19 -3.57 -10.09 -3.10
N GLU A 20 -3.03 -11.08 -3.80
CA GLU A 20 -2.04 -12.04 -3.29
C GLU A 20 -0.77 -11.34 -2.84
N PHE A 21 -0.24 -10.43 -3.67
CA PHE A 21 0.97 -9.68 -3.34
C PHE A 21 0.78 -8.82 -2.08
N LEU A 22 -0.33 -8.08 -1.99
CA LEU A 22 -0.60 -7.23 -0.83
C LEU A 22 -0.84 -8.05 0.43
N SER A 23 -1.58 -9.16 0.33
CA SER A 23 -1.78 -10.10 1.43
C SER A 23 -0.45 -10.66 1.94
N ALA A 24 0.40 -11.18 1.05
CA ALA A 24 1.70 -11.73 1.39
C ALA A 24 2.63 -10.66 1.99
N THR A 25 2.60 -9.43 1.47
CA THR A 25 3.41 -8.32 2.00
C THR A 25 2.94 -7.93 3.40
N ALA A 26 1.63 -7.81 3.63
CA ALA A 26 1.09 -7.46 4.94
C ALA A 26 1.37 -8.55 5.98
N ALA A 27 1.20 -9.82 5.62
CA ALA A 27 1.53 -10.96 6.47
C ALA A 27 3.05 -11.04 6.75
N GLY A 28 3.88 -10.84 5.72
CA GLY A 28 5.34 -10.82 5.82
C GLY A 28 5.87 -9.67 6.69
N TRP A 29 5.16 -8.53 6.73
CA TRP A 29 5.44 -7.44 7.65
C TRP A 29 4.99 -7.72 9.09
N ASN A 30 4.25 -8.81 9.34
CA ASN A 30 3.59 -9.10 10.60
C ASN A 30 2.70 -7.93 11.08
N ALA A 31 1.94 -7.35 10.13
CA ALA A 31 1.12 -6.18 10.38
C ALA A 31 0.02 -6.45 11.42
N ARG A 32 -0.08 -5.61 12.45
CA ARG A 32 -1.11 -5.70 13.51
C ARG A 32 -2.29 -4.79 13.26
N LEU A 33 -2.05 -3.64 12.62
CA LEU A 33 -3.11 -2.76 12.13
C LEU A 33 -2.95 -2.55 10.62
N ILE A 34 -3.86 -3.15 9.86
CA ILE A 34 -3.98 -3.00 8.41
C ILE A 34 -5.16 -2.08 8.14
N VAL A 35 -4.90 -0.97 7.44
CA VAL A 35 -5.93 -0.02 7.00
C VAL A 35 -5.96 0.00 5.48
N GLU A 36 -7.13 -0.12 4.89
CA GLU A 36 -7.33 0.10 3.46
C GLU A 36 -8.37 1.19 3.20
N THR A 37 -8.31 1.79 2.00
CA THR A 37 -9.43 2.56 1.46
C THR A 37 -10.07 1.82 0.30
N TRP A 38 -11.40 1.78 0.29
CA TRP A 38 -12.20 1.12 -0.73
C TRP A 38 -13.31 2.03 -1.24
N SER A 39 -13.66 1.89 -2.51
CA SER A 39 -14.75 2.63 -3.14
C SER A 39 -15.69 1.68 -3.87
N ARG A 40 -16.95 2.11 -4.01
CA ARG A 40 -17.95 1.39 -4.82
C ARG A 40 -17.38 0.93 -6.16
N GLY A 41 -17.64 -0.33 -6.50
CA GLY A 41 -17.21 -0.93 -7.76
C GLY A 41 -15.74 -1.36 -7.81
N ASP A 42 -14.95 -1.12 -6.75
CA ASP A 42 -13.60 -1.68 -6.67
C ASP A 42 -13.66 -3.19 -6.40
N PRO A 43 -12.74 -3.98 -7.00
CA PRO A 43 -12.64 -5.42 -6.72
C PRO A 43 -12.41 -5.71 -5.23
N ILE A 44 -13.13 -6.69 -4.69
CA ILE A 44 -13.05 -7.07 -3.27
C ILE A 44 -11.85 -7.96 -2.95
N ALA A 45 -11.17 -8.51 -3.97
CA ALA A 45 -10.09 -9.49 -3.78
C ALA A 45 -8.96 -8.98 -2.87
N THR A 46 -8.57 -7.71 -3.01
CA THR A 46 -7.54 -7.09 -2.14
C THR A 46 -7.99 -7.08 -0.68
N SER A 47 -9.21 -6.64 -0.42
CA SER A 47 -9.81 -6.59 0.91
C SER A 47 -9.88 -7.96 1.58
N VAL A 48 -10.23 -8.98 0.79
CA VAL A 48 -10.21 -10.40 1.22
C VAL A 48 -8.78 -10.81 1.59
N GLY A 49 -7.81 -10.52 0.73
CA GLY A 49 -6.39 -10.84 0.98
C GLY A 49 -5.85 -10.15 2.23
N LEU A 50 -6.21 -8.89 2.47
CA LEU A 50 -5.81 -8.13 3.65
C LEU A 50 -6.48 -8.65 4.92
N ALA A 51 -7.76 -9.03 4.88
CA ALA A 51 -8.46 -9.65 5.99
C ALA A 51 -7.83 -10.99 6.37
N VAL A 52 -7.46 -11.81 5.37
CA VAL A 52 -6.72 -13.07 5.57
C VAL A 52 -5.35 -12.79 6.21
N ALA A 53 -4.60 -11.80 5.72
CA ALA A 53 -3.32 -11.42 6.31
C ALA A 53 -3.45 -10.97 7.77
N ALA A 54 -4.46 -10.16 8.10
CA ALA A 54 -4.76 -9.74 9.47
C ALA A 54 -5.08 -10.94 10.36
N ALA A 55 -5.89 -11.90 9.89
CA ALA A 55 -6.18 -13.11 10.65
C ALA A 55 -4.89 -13.92 10.91
N HIS A 56 -4.03 -14.09 9.90
CA HIS A 56 -2.76 -14.79 10.04
C HIS A 56 -1.79 -14.14 11.03
N THR A 57 -1.75 -12.80 11.10
CA THR A 57 -0.86 -12.07 12.01
C THR A 57 -1.49 -11.81 13.38
N SER A 58 -2.71 -12.28 13.62
CA SER A 58 -3.52 -11.90 14.79
C SER A 58 -3.59 -10.37 14.93
N GLY A 59 -3.81 -9.70 13.80
CA GLY A 59 -4.02 -8.27 13.66
C GLY A 59 -5.47 -7.91 13.41
N ARG A 60 -5.71 -6.64 13.07
CA ARG A 60 -7.01 -6.08 12.72
C ARG A 60 -6.97 -5.49 11.32
N HIS A 61 -8.03 -5.70 10.57
CA HIS A 61 -8.24 -5.09 9.27
C HIS A 61 -9.35 -4.03 9.37
N VAL A 62 -9.06 -2.81 8.91
CA VAL A 62 -9.99 -1.69 8.87
C VAL A 62 -10.12 -1.22 7.43
N CYS A 63 -11.34 -1.14 6.93
CA CYS A 63 -11.65 -0.59 5.61
C CYS A 63 -12.38 0.75 5.74
N ILE A 64 -11.77 1.82 5.23
CA ILE A 64 -12.37 3.15 5.15
C ILE A 64 -13.08 3.30 3.81
N VAL A 65 -14.37 3.66 3.84
CA VAL A 65 -15.22 3.84 2.66
C VAL A 65 -15.83 5.25 2.64
N PRO A 66 -16.15 5.81 1.47
CA PRO A 66 -16.54 7.22 1.37
C PRO A 66 -17.95 7.52 1.88
N ASP A 67 -18.87 6.54 1.84
CA ASP A 67 -20.28 6.71 2.16
C ASP A 67 -20.95 5.40 2.62
N GLU A 68 -22.15 5.50 3.22
CA GLU A 68 -22.92 4.35 3.72
C GLU A 68 -23.34 3.36 2.61
N GLN A 69 -23.59 3.85 1.40
CA GLN A 69 -23.96 2.98 0.30
C GLN A 69 -22.72 2.16 -0.15
N SER A 70 -21.51 2.73 -0.05
CA SER A 70 -20.24 2.04 -0.32
C SER A 70 -19.97 1.00 0.77
N LYS A 71 -20.24 1.33 2.04
CA LYS A 71 -20.20 0.36 3.15
C LYS A 71 -21.11 -0.83 2.91
N HIS A 72 -22.35 -0.59 2.50
CA HIS A 72 -23.32 -1.66 2.25
C HIS A 72 -22.82 -2.64 1.18
N GLU A 73 -22.31 -2.11 0.06
CA GLU A 73 -21.78 -2.94 -1.03
C GLU A 73 -20.52 -3.70 -0.62
N TYR A 74 -19.61 -3.05 0.12
CA TYR A 74 -18.42 -3.69 0.65
C TYR A 74 -18.76 -4.85 1.58
N VAL A 75 -19.65 -4.64 2.56
CA VAL A 75 -20.07 -5.68 3.51
C VAL A 75 -20.74 -6.84 2.79
N LEU A 76 -21.57 -6.57 1.79
CA LEU A 76 -22.20 -7.61 0.98
C LEU A 76 -21.17 -8.44 0.21
N ALA A 77 -20.19 -7.78 -0.40
CA ALA A 77 -19.11 -8.45 -1.13
C ALA A 77 -18.21 -9.29 -0.21
N MET A 78 -17.87 -8.78 0.99
CA MET A 78 -17.05 -9.49 1.96
C MET A 78 -17.72 -10.75 2.52
N ARG A 79 -19.03 -10.71 2.79
CA ARG A 79 -19.80 -11.87 3.32
C ARG A 79 -19.73 -13.10 2.40
N GLY A 80 -19.59 -12.90 1.10
CA GLY A 80 -19.47 -13.99 0.13
C GLY A 80 -18.07 -14.61 0.06
N ALA A 81 -17.05 -13.98 0.65
CA ALA A 81 -15.65 -14.32 0.42
C ALA A 81 -14.88 -14.71 1.69
N VAL A 82 -15.26 -14.21 2.86
CA VAL A 82 -14.56 -14.49 4.14
C VAL A 82 -15.59 -14.88 5.20
N ALA A 83 -15.35 -16.00 5.88
CA ALA A 83 -16.27 -16.57 6.89
C ALA A 83 -16.25 -15.83 8.25
N THR A 84 -15.31 -14.93 8.47
CA THR A 84 -15.13 -14.19 9.72
C THR A 84 -15.53 -12.73 9.57
N GLU A 85 -16.11 -12.15 10.64
CA GLU A 85 -16.33 -10.70 10.85
C GLU A 85 -14.97 -9.98 11.07
N ALA A 86 -13.98 -10.24 10.22
CA ALA A 86 -12.58 -9.86 10.46
C ALA A 86 -12.27 -8.40 10.09
N THR A 87 -13.16 -7.73 9.36
CA THR A 87 -12.94 -6.36 8.89
C THR A 87 -13.88 -5.38 9.55
N GLU A 88 -13.31 -4.37 10.21
CA GLU A 88 -14.02 -3.18 10.67
C GLU A 88 -14.25 -2.23 9.48
N VAL A 89 -15.49 -1.80 9.23
CA VAL A 89 -15.81 -0.90 8.10
C VAL A 89 -16.23 0.47 8.61
N VAL A 90 -15.51 1.50 8.20
CA VAL A 90 -15.63 2.87 8.71
C VAL A 90 -16.01 3.80 7.57
N VAL A 91 -17.07 4.57 7.76
CA VAL A 91 -17.53 5.55 6.76
C VAL A 91 -16.90 6.90 7.06
N VAL A 92 -16.33 7.54 6.04
CA VAL A 92 -15.82 8.90 6.13
C VAL A 92 -16.96 9.85 6.51
N ARG A 93 -16.78 10.60 7.59
CA ARG A 93 -17.80 11.55 8.08
C ARG A 93 -17.55 12.97 7.57
N GLU A 94 -16.42 13.54 7.97
CA GLU A 94 -16.03 14.91 7.60
C GLU A 94 -14.93 14.89 6.55
N SER A 95 -13.84 14.19 6.83
CA SER A 95 -12.73 14.01 5.90
C SER A 95 -12.03 12.68 6.14
N THR A 96 -11.32 12.21 5.12
CA THR A 96 -10.48 11.01 5.20
C THR A 96 -9.34 11.17 6.19
N GLU A 97 -8.88 12.39 6.40
CA GLU A 97 -7.82 12.76 7.32
C GLU A 97 -8.28 12.61 8.77
N ASN A 98 -9.45 13.16 9.11
CA ASN A 98 -10.04 13.05 10.44
C ASN A 98 -10.31 11.59 10.81
N THR A 99 -10.90 10.82 9.89
CA THR A 99 -11.13 9.39 10.11
C THR A 99 -9.82 8.63 10.34
N MET A 100 -8.74 9.00 9.67
CA MET A 100 -7.44 8.35 9.85
C MET A 100 -6.82 8.60 11.24
N GLU A 101 -7.17 9.70 11.90
CA GLU A 101 -6.64 10.02 13.22
C GLU A 101 -7.11 9.07 14.33
N GLU A 102 -8.23 8.36 14.10
CA GLU A 102 -8.82 7.35 14.99
C GLU A 102 -8.00 6.05 15.03
N PHE A 103 -7.08 5.86 14.09
CA PHE A 103 -6.30 4.63 13.92
C PHE A 103 -4.81 4.86 14.21
N PRO A 104 -4.38 5.01 15.48
CA PRO A 104 -2.97 5.11 15.82
C PRO A 104 -2.25 3.77 15.65
N GLY A 105 -1.01 3.84 15.18
CA GLY A 105 -0.12 2.68 15.08
C GLY A 105 -0.35 1.84 13.82
N VAL A 106 -0.66 2.47 12.69
CA VAL A 106 -0.85 1.75 11.42
C VAL A 106 0.47 1.11 10.97
N ASP A 107 0.45 -0.20 10.77
CA ASP A 107 1.60 -0.98 10.28
C ASP A 107 1.55 -1.17 8.76
N PHE A 108 0.34 -1.23 8.18
CA PHE A 108 0.13 -1.43 6.75
C PHE A 108 -1.02 -0.58 6.25
N LEU A 109 -0.79 0.26 5.25
CA LEU A 109 -1.80 1.16 4.68
C LEU A 109 -1.91 0.97 3.18
N VAL A 110 -3.11 0.70 2.67
CA VAL A 110 -3.39 0.60 1.23
C VAL A 110 -4.37 1.70 0.82
N VAL A 111 -3.98 2.54 -0.14
CA VAL A 111 -4.84 3.59 -0.69
C VAL A 111 -5.01 3.44 -2.20
N ASP A 112 -6.20 3.78 -2.71
CA ASP A 112 -6.43 3.85 -4.16
C ASP A 112 -5.98 5.19 -4.76
N SER A 113 -5.06 5.12 -5.73
CA SER A 113 -4.58 6.27 -6.48
C SER A 113 -5.62 6.98 -7.34
N LYS A 114 -6.72 6.29 -7.70
CA LYS A 114 -7.84 6.86 -8.46
C LYS A 114 -8.59 7.95 -7.68
N ARG A 115 -8.49 7.93 -6.35
CA ARG A 115 -9.23 8.79 -5.43
C ARG A 115 -8.26 9.72 -4.70
N ARG A 116 -8.21 10.99 -5.11
CA ARG A 116 -7.26 11.97 -4.56
C ARG A 116 -7.54 12.27 -3.08
N GLU A 117 -8.77 12.09 -2.64
CA GLU A 117 -9.20 12.18 -1.24
C GLU A 117 -8.43 11.18 -0.37
N PHE A 118 -8.36 9.90 -0.75
CA PHE A 118 -7.67 8.87 0.03
C PHE A 118 -6.16 8.99 0.06
N LEU A 119 -5.56 9.73 -0.87
CA LEU A 119 -4.13 10.04 -0.76
C LEU A 119 -3.84 10.96 0.41
N ARG A 120 -4.82 11.74 0.85
CA ARG A 120 -4.66 12.60 2.03
C ARG A 120 -4.57 11.77 3.31
N THR A 121 -5.15 10.56 3.31
CA THR A 121 -4.95 9.55 4.37
C THR A 121 -3.47 9.25 4.62
N LEU A 122 -2.61 9.28 3.59
CA LEU A 122 -1.16 9.06 3.75
C LEU A 122 -0.51 10.12 4.65
N ARG A 123 -0.99 11.37 4.63
CA ARG A 123 -0.47 12.48 5.44
C ARG A 123 -0.89 12.36 6.90
N SER A 124 -2.14 11.95 7.13
CA SER A 124 -2.71 11.91 8.48
C SER A 124 -2.50 10.57 9.18
N ALA A 125 -1.93 9.58 8.49
CA ALA A 125 -1.64 8.27 9.04
C ALA A 125 -0.66 8.35 10.23
N LYS A 126 -1.14 7.94 11.40
CA LYS A 126 -0.32 7.76 12.60
C LYS A 126 0.36 6.40 12.54
N LEU A 127 1.55 6.36 11.96
CA LEU A 127 2.29 5.12 11.70
C LEU A 127 2.82 4.48 12.98
N SER A 128 2.97 3.17 12.94
CA SER A 128 3.55 2.36 14.02
C SER A 128 5.00 2.72 14.30
N ASN A 129 5.38 2.72 15.59
CA ASN A 129 6.75 2.97 16.03
C ASN A 129 7.74 1.91 15.51
N LYS A 130 7.27 0.74 15.08
CA LYS A 130 8.09 -0.32 14.48
C LYS A 130 8.40 -0.07 13.00
N GLY A 131 7.81 0.96 12.41
CA GLY A 131 7.79 1.20 10.98
C GLY A 131 6.48 0.70 10.36
N ALA A 132 6.27 1.03 9.08
CA ALA A 132 5.05 0.70 8.36
C ALA A 132 5.31 0.48 6.87
N VAL A 133 4.37 -0.17 6.19
CA VAL A 133 4.35 -0.26 4.73
C VAL A 133 3.14 0.50 4.19
N LEU A 134 3.39 1.45 3.30
CA LEU A 134 2.38 2.27 2.66
C LEU A 134 2.30 1.88 1.19
N VAL A 135 1.09 1.70 0.67
CA VAL A 135 0.88 1.22 -0.68
C VAL A 135 -0.17 2.07 -1.38
N CYS A 136 0.18 2.54 -2.58
CA CYS A 136 -0.75 3.15 -3.52
C CYS A 136 -1.05 2.13 -4.63
N LYS A 137 -2.28 1.60 -4.68
CA LYS A 137 -2.76 0.83 -5.85
C LYS A 137 -3.19 1.76 -6.97
N ASN A 138 -3.24 1.27 -8.21
CA ASN A 138 -3.56 2.06 -9.42
C ASN A 138 -2.61 3.23 -9.68
N ALA A 139 -1.32 3.07 -9.35
CA ALA A 139 -0.35 4.15 -9.31
C ALA A 139 0.38 4.43 -10.64
N ALA A 140 0.12 3.68 -11.72
CA ALA A 140 0.90 3.80 -12.97
C ALA A 140 0.99 5.23 -13.52
N GLN A 141 -0.14 5.93 -13.64
CA GLN A 141 -0.17 7.32 -14.12
C GLN A 141 0.57 8.29 -13.17
N ARG A 142 0.54 7.99 -11.87
CA ARG A 142 1.16 8.82 -10.84
C ARG A 142 2.67 8.65 -10.77
N ALA A 143 3.15 7.41 -10.93
CA ALA A 143 4.56 7.12 -11.07
C ALA A 143 5.14 7.86 -12.30
N ALA A 144 4.42 7.85 -13.41
CA ALA A 144 4.79 8.60 -14.61
C ALA A 144 4.82 10.13 -14.39
N SER A 145 4.00 10.67 -13.48
CA SER A 145 3.99 12.09 -13.12
C SER A 145 5.08 12.52 -12.11
N GLY A 146 5.98 11.61 -11.71
CA GLY A 146 7.11 11.95 -10.82
C GLY A 146 6.76 12.00 -9.33
N PHE A 147 5.78 11.20 -8.89
CA PHE A 147 5.42 11.11 -7.48
C PHE A 147 6.59 10.73 -6.57
N LYS A 148 6.66 11.38 -5.40
CA LYS A 148 7.65 11.13 -4.38
C LYS A 148 6.97 10.97 -3.04
N TRP A 149 7.27 9.87 -2.35
CA TRP A 149 6.78 9.62 -1.00
C TRP A 149 7.17 10.73 -0.01
N GLN A 150 8.33 11.38 -0.21
CA GLN A 150 8.77 12.49 0.64
C GLN A 150 7.85 13.72 0.56
N ASP A 151 7.13 13.93 -0.55
CA ASP A 151 6.27 15.09 -0.75
C ASP A 151 4.88 14.91 -0.12
N VAL A 152 4.55 13.67 0.24
CA VAL A 152 3.24 13.30 0.80
C VAL A 152 3.34 12.85 2.25
N LEU A 153 4.47 12.36 2.73
CA LEU A 153 4.63 11.97 4.12
C LEU A 153 5.08 13.13 4.99
N ASN A 154 4.65 13.15 6.26
CA ASN A 154 5.05 14.18 7.20
C ASN A 154 6.57 14.20 7.39
N GLY A 155 7.16 15.39 7.59
CA GLY A 155 8.62 15.60 7.61
C GLY A 155 9.43 14.81 8.65
N GLY A 156 8.78 14.14 9.61
CA GLY A 156 9.41 13.20 10.55
C GLY A 156 9.46 11.75 10.07
N THR A 157 8.86 11.44 8.92
CA THR A 157 8.69 10.07 8.41
C THR A 157 9.85 9.68 7.52
N ARG A 158 10.67 8.72 7.96
CA ARG A 158 11.80 8.22 7.18
C ARG A 158 11.36 7.10 6.24
N VAL A 159 11.32 7.39 4.95
CA VAL A 159 11.19 6.35 3.90
C VAL A 159 12.52 5.60 3.79
N ALA A 160 12.54 4.34 4.20
CA ALA A 160 13.71 3.48 4.14
C ALA A 160 13.94 2.91 2.73
N ARG A 161 12.85 2.56 2.04
CA ARG A 161 12.84 2.03 0.67
C ARG A 161 11.52 2.37 0.01
N SER A 162 11.54 2.77 -1.25
CA SER A 162 10.35 2.77 -2.11
C SER A 162 10.56 1.91 -3.35
N VAL A 163 9.49 1.32 -3.87
CA VAL A 163 9.49 0.53 -5.09
C VAL A 163 8.17 0.71 -5.84
N PHE A 164 8.27 0.86 -7.16
CA PHE A 164 7.14 0.77 -8.05
C PHE A 164 7.14 -0.61 -8.71
N LEU A 165 5.99 -1.30 -8.72
CA LEU A 165 5.82 -2.61 -9.32
C LEU A 165 4.72 -2.53 -10.39
N PRO A 166 4.98 -3.02 -11.62
CA PRO A 166 3.99 -3.04 -12.72
C PRO A 166 2.98 -4.20 -12.57
N VAL A 167 2.41 -4.37 -11.37
CA VAL A 167 1.38 -5.38 -11.08
C VAL A 167 0.01 -4.71 -11.08
N GLY A 168 -0.97 -5.32 -11.75
CA GLY A 168 -2.28 -4.69 -11.98
C GLY A 168 -2.14 -3.39 -12.76
N ASN A 169 -2.69 -2.29 -12.23
CA ASN A 169 -2.53 -0.93 -12.79
C ASN A 169 -1.42 -0.13 -12.05
N GLY A 170 -0.39 -0.85 -11.57
CA GLY A 170 0.75 -0.29 -10.85
C GLY A 170 0.54 -0.23 -9.33
N LEU A 171 1.53 -0.69 -8.59
CA LEU A 171 1.66 -0.56 -7.14
C LEU A 171 2.88 0.29 -6.82
N ASP A 172 2.69 1.41 -6.13
CA ASP A 172 3.80 2.16 -5.53
C ASP A 172 3.82 1.86 -4.03
N ILE A 173 4.98 1.49 -3.51
CA ILE A 173 5.14 0.96 -2.15
C ILE A 173 6.27 1.69 -1.46
N ALA A 174 6.02 2.19 -0.26
CA ALA A 174 7.04 2.73 0.64
C ALA A 174 7.12 1.93 1.94
N HIS A 175 8.33 1.52 2.29
CA HIS A 175 8.67 1.02 3.60
C HIS A 175 9.19 2.19 4.44
N VAL A 176 8.50 2.47 5.53
CA VAL A 176 8.81 3.51 6.50
C VAL A 176 9.52 2.88 7.69
N GLY A 177 10.65 3.47 8.10
CA GLY A 177 11.42 3.01 9.25
C GLY A 177 10.79 3.39 10.59
N ALA A 178 11.21 2.68 11.65
CA ALA A 178 10.82 2.94 13.02
C ALA A 178 11.05 4.40 13.46
N ILE A 179 10.07 4.97 14.18
CA ILE A 179 10.14 6.31 14.76
C ILE A 179 11.05 6.24 16.00
N GLY A 180 12.08 7.09 16.08
CA GLY A 180 13.00 7.14 17.23
C GLY A 180 14.25 6.27 17.12
N GLY A 181 14.49 5.64 15.97
CA GLY A 181 15.80 5.06 15.67
C GLY A 181 16.85 6.18 15.65
N HIS A 182 17.72 6.21 16.66
CA HIS A 182 18.86 7.10 16.80
C HIS A 182 19.48 7.43 15.44
N GLN A 183 19.77 8.72 15.20
CA GLN A 183 20.78 9.12 14.24
C GLN A 183 22.05 8.35 14.59
N ARG A 184 22.31 7.21 13.92
CA ARG A 184 23.69 6.75 13.80
C ARG A 184 24.36 7.85 13.02
N GLY A 185 25.16 8.64 13.73
CA GLY A 185 25.71 9.89 13.26
C GLY A 185 26.16 9.80 11.82
N GLU A 186 25.80 10.81 11.04
CA GLU A 186 26.50 11.13 9.80
C GLU A 186 27.95 11.48 10.15
N SER A 187 28.77 10.45 10.36
CA SER A 187 30.16 10.55 9.99
C SER A 187 30.15 10.84 8.49
N ARG A 188 30.56 12.06 8.12
CA ARG A 188 30.75 12.57 6.75
C ARG A 188 31.73 11.72 5.93
N LYS A 189 31.39 10.48 5.66
CA LYS A 189 32.01 9.65 4.63
C LYS A 189 30.92 9.38 3.63
N HIS A 190 30.99 10.01 2.45
CA HIS A 190 30.12 9.68 1.33
C HIS A 190 30.25 8.18 1.07
N PRO A 191 29.27 7.33 1.46
CA PRO A 191 29.32 5.94 1.08
C PRO A 191 29.03 5.92 -0.41
N SER A 192 29.73 5.07 -1.17
CA SER A 192 29.38 4.80 -2.57
C SER A 192 27.90 4.39 -2.58
N ARG A 193 27.02 5.28 -3.04
CA ARG A 193 25.58 5.07 -3.00
C ARG A 193 25.17 4.33 -4.27
N TRP A 194 24.48 3.22 -4.10
CA TRP A 194 23.77 2.59 -5.20
C TRP A 194 22.56 3.46 -5.52
N ILE A 195 22.48 3.93 -6.76
CA ILE A 195 21.35 4.64 -7.31
C ILE A 195 20.56 3.60 -8.09
N ARG A 196 19.36 3.26 -7.61
CA ARG A 196 18.43 2.40 -8.34
C ARG A 196 17.47 3.27 -9.14
N HIS A 197 17.45 3.08 -10.45
CA HIS A 197 16.45 3.60 -11.35
C HIS A 197 15.59 2.43 -11.83
N VAL A 198 14.27 2.60 -11.86
CA VAL A 198 13.34 1.60 -12.38
C VAL A 198 12.59 2.25 -13.52
N ASP A 199 12.65 1.65 -14.71
CA ASP A 199 11.83 2.10 -15.82
C ASP A 199 10.36 1.76 -15.51
N HIS A 200 9.50 2.78 -15.49
CA HIS A 200 8.11 2.63 -15.08
C HIS A 200 7.21 1.98 -16.14
N LEU A 201 7.69 1.84 -17.38
CA LEU A 201 6.98 1.21 -18.49
C LEU A 201 7.40 -0.25 -18.68
N SER A 202 8.70 -0.54 -18.62
CA SER A 202 9.24 -1.89 -18.81
C SER A 202 9.41 -2.68 -17.50
N GLY A 203 9.54 -1.98 -16.37
CA GLY A 203 9.88 -2.59 -15.08
C GLY A 203 11.36 -2.95 -14.92
N GLU A 204 12.23 -2.57 -15.87
CA GLU A 204 13.66 -2.85 -15.81
C GLU A 204 14.35 -2.06 -14.69
N GLU A 205 15.20 -2.74 -13.91
CA GLU A 205 16.01 -2.11 -12.87
C GLU A 205 17.41 -1.78 -13.38
N HIS A 206 17.81 -0.51 -13.27
CA HIS A 206 19.16 -0.04 -13.52
C HIS A 206 19.82 0.37 -12.21
N LEU A 207 20.96 -0.25 -11.89
CA LEU A 207 21.75 0.04 -10.70
C LEU A 207 23.03 0.78 -11.09
N PHE A 208 23.15 2.02 -10.66
CA PHE A 208 24.35 2.84 -10.86
C PHE A 208 25.09 2.99 -9.55
N ARG A 209 26.42 3.03 -9.60
CA ARG A 209 27.27 3.29 -8.44
C ARG A 209 27.95 4.64 -8.62
N ARG A 210 27.90 5.49 -7.59
CA ARG A 210 28.66 6.75 -7.52
C ARG A 210 30.02 6.53 -6.87
#